data_AF-A0A7C3IJB4-F1
#
_entry.id   AF-A0A7C3IJB4-F1
#
_cell.length_a   1.000
_cell.length_b   1.000
_cell.length_c   1.000
_cell.angle_alpha   90.00
_cell.angle_beta   90.00
_cell.angle_gamma   90.00
#
_symmetry.space_group_name_H-M   'P 1'
#
loop_
_entity.id
_entity.type
_entity.pdbx_description
1 polymer ?
#
loop_
_entity_poly.entity_id
_entity_poly.type
_entity_poly.pdbx_seq_one_letter_code
_entity_poly.pdbx_strand_id
1 'polypeptide(L)'
;MIVDTSLKDLDTLFPADFTEEQKAKAKTLFLKNLSLEAHRFYGGKMQTLPRCGIFGFNWFNVWYTPGVSKISTTIRDDNDASFALSSRGNMVAVVSDSTRVLGDGDCTPPGGLGVMEGKAMLMKYLGGVDAVPLC
;
A
#
# COMPACT_ATOMS: atom_id res chain seq x y z
N MET A 1 -20.49 -17.93 9.73
CA MET A 1 -20.18 -18.40 8.37
C MET A 1 -18.67 -18.35 8.22
N ILE A 2 -18.00 -19.49 8.05
CA ILE A 2 -16.55 -19.51 7.82
C ILE A 2 -16.38 -19.24 6.33
N VAL A 3 -15.92 -18.05 5.98
CA VAL A 3 -15.61 -17.70 4.59
C VAL A 3 -14.20 -18.21 4.31
N ASP A 4 -14.04 -18.95 3.20
CA ASP A 4 -12.72 -19.31 2.70
C ASP A 4 -11.93 -18.01 2.40
N THR A 5 -10.78 -17.85 3.05
CA THR A 5 -9.91 -16.68 2.90
C THR A 5 -9.36 -16.55 1.48
N SER A 6 -9.41 -17.61 0.67
CA SER A 6 -9.01 -17.57 -0.72
C SER A 6 -10.00 -16.80 -1.63
N LEU A 7 -11.26 -16.64 -1.20
CA LEU A 7 -12.34 -16.00 -1.95
C LEU A 7 -12.54 -16.53 -3.39
N LYS A 8 -12.05 -17.74 -3.69
CA LYS A 8 -12.03 -18.29 -5.07
C LYS A 8 -13.43 -18.60 -5.63
N ASP A 9 -14.37 -18.95 -4.76
CA ASP A 9 -15.73 -19.31 -5.15
C ASP A 9 -16.75 -18.52 -4.32
N LEU A 10 -16.99 -17.28 -4.74
CA LEU A 10 -18.02 -16.44 -4.12
C LEU A 10 -19.44 -16.87 -4.52
N ASP A 11 -19.61 -17.59 -5.64
CA ASP A 11 -20.94 -17.97 -6.13
C ASP A 11 -21.63 -18.95 -5.18
N THR A 12 -20.87 -19.84 -4.57
CA THR A 12 -21.38 -20.79 -3.56
C THR A 12 -21.78 -20.15 -2.23
N LEU A 13 -21.40 -18.88 -1.99
CA LEU A 13 -21.76 -18.17 -0.76
C LEU A 13 -23.19 -17.59 -0.80
N PHE A 14 -23.81 -17.51 -1.97
CA PHE A 14 -25.12 -16.91 -2.14
C PHE A 14 -26.21 -17.98 -2.33
N PRO A 15 -27.47 -17.70 -1.92
CA PRO A 15 -28.57 -18.63 -2.11
C PRO A 15 -28.72 -19.07 -3.58
N ALA A 16 -28.98 -20.36 -3.80
CA ALA A 16 -29.05 -20.95 -5.14
C ALA A 16 -30.21 -20.41 -5.98
N ASP A 17 -31.24 -19.85 -5.34
CA ASP A 17 -32.41 -19.23 -5.95
C ASP A 17 -32.19 -17.79 -6.42
N PHE A 18 -31.03 -17.19 -6.15
CA PHE A 18 -30.69 -15.87 -6.69
C PHE A 18 -30.52 -15.91 -8.20
N THR A 19 -31.09 -14.92 -8.89
CA THR A 19 -30.78 -14.65 -10.30
C THR A 19 -29.33 -14.20 -10.46
N GLU A 20 -28.79 -14.29 -11.67
CA GLU A 20 -27.42 -13.83 -11.97
C GLU A 20 -27.22 -12.33 -11.65
N GLU A 21 -28.25 -11.50 -11.86
CA GLU A 21 -28.22 -10.08 -11.49
C GLU A 21 -28.16 -9.91 -9.95
N GLN A 22 -28.95 -10.69 -9.21
CA GLN A 22 -28.93 -10.67 -7.75
C GLN A 22 -27.57 -11.14 -7.20
N LYS A 23 -26.98 -12.19 -7.78
CA LYS A 23 -25.63 -12.65 -7.43
C LYS A 23 -24.58 -11.57 -7.69
N ALA A 24 -24.63 -10.89 -8.84
CA ALA A 24 -23.68 -9.81 -9.15
C ALA A 24 -23.76 -8.64 -8.14
N LYS A 25 -24.98 -8.22 -7.76
CA LYS A 25 -25.20 -7.20 -6.74
C LYS A 25 -24.73 -7.66 -5.36
N ALA A 26 -25.03 -8.91 -4.99
CA ALA A 26 -24.63 -9.50 -3.71
C ALA A 26 -23.10 -9.61 -3.59
N LYS A 27 -22.41 -10.08 -4.63
CA LYS A 27 -20.93 -10.09 -4.72
C LYS A 27 -20.34 -8.71 -4.48
N THR A 28 -20.86 -7.70 -5.16
CA THR A 28 -20.38 -6.33 -5.03
C THR A 28 -20.56 -5.81 -3.61
N LEU A 29 -21.73 -6.02 -3.01
CA LEU A 29 -22.01 -5.57 -1.63
C LEU A 29 -21.13 -6.31 -0.61
N PHE A 30 -20.99 -7.63 -0.77
CA PHE A 30 -20.12 -8.45 0.04
C PHE A 30 -18.68 -7.93 0.02
N LEU A 31 -18.10 -7.72 -1.17
CA LEU A 31 -16.73 -7.23 -1.32
C LEU A 31 -16.54 -5.82 -0.76
N LYS A 32 -17.53 -4.93 -0.93
CA LYS A 32 -17.50 -3.58 -0.33
C LYS A 32 -17.45 -3.64 1.20
N ASN A 33 -18.30 -4.46 1.81
CA ASN A 33 -18.35 -4.61 3.26
C ASN A 33 -17.09 -5.30 3.81
N LEU A 34 -16.65 -6.37 3.16
CA LEU A 34 -15.42 -7.07 3.53
C LEU A 34 -14.20 -6.14 3.41
N SER A 35 -14.13 -5.29 2.38
CA SER A 35 -13.08 -4.28 2.23
C SER A 35 -13.08 -3.33 3.43
N LEU A 36 -14.23 -2.82 3.84
CA LEU A 36 -14.32 -1.92 5.00
C LEU A 36 -13.84 -2.59 6.29
N GLU A 37 -14.26 -3.83 6.54
CA GLU A 37 -13.84 -4.59 7.72
C GLU A 37 -12.35 -4.91 7.70
N ALA A 38 -11.81 -5.36 6.56
CA ALA A 38 -10.38 -5.68 6.43
C ALA A 38 -9.50 -4.44 6.63
N HIS A 39 -9.86 -3.29 6.06
CA HIS A 39 -9.11 -2.05 6.27
C HIS A 39 -9.14 -1.60 7.73
N ARG A 40 -10.26 -1.78 8.44
CA ARG A 40 -10.36 -1.50 9.88
C ARG A 40 -9.49 -2.44 10.70
N PHE A 41 -9.50 -3.73 10.35
CA PHE A 41 -8.76 -4.76 11.08
C PHE A 41 -7.24 -4.55 10.98
N TYR A 42 -6.72 -4.28 9.77
CA TYR A 42 -5.29 -4.11 9.54
C TYR A 42 -4.79 -2.66 9.72
N GLY A 43 -5.70 -1.68 9.80
CA GLY A 43 -5.34 -0.26 9.85
C GLY A 43 -4.79 0.26 8.52
N GLY A 44 -5.31 -0.25 7.40
CA GLY A 44 -4.77 -0.02 6.06
C GLY A 44 -4.27 -1.31 5.41
N LYS A 45 -3.36 -1.18 4.46
CA LYS A 45 -2.82 -2.28 3.65
C LYS A 45 -1.29 -2.31 3.65
N MET A 46 -0.64 -1.18 3.89
CA MET A 46 0.81 -1.02 3.77
C MET A 46 1.46 -0.65 5.10
N GLN A 47 2.73 -1.05 5.26
CA GLN A 47 3.57 -0.66 6.39
C GLN A 47 4.99 -0.38 5.90
N THR A 48 5.74 0.42 6.66
CA THR A 48 7.17 0.65 6.40
C THR A 48 7.99 -0.29 7.28
N LEU A 49 8.94 -1.00 6.68
CA LEU A 49 9.84 -1.91 7.38
C LEU A 49 11.31 -1.59 7.03
N PRO A 50 12.25 -1.76 7.98
CA PRO A 50 13.68 -1.69 7.68
C PRO A 50 14.10 -2.77 6.68
N ARG A 51 14.93 -2.40 5.70
CA ARG A 51 15.61 -3.34 4.79
C ARG A 51 17.04 -3.67 5.21
N CYS A 52 17.62 -2.88 6.12
CA CYS A 52 18.98 -3.06 6.61
C CYS A 52 19.01 -3.94 7.86
N GLY A 53 20.15 -4.60 8.10
CA GLY A 53 20.37 -5.38 9.31
C GLY A 53 20.53 -4.48 10.54
N ILE A 54 19.88 -4.88 11.63
CA ILE A 54 20.03 -4.26 12.95
C ILE A 54 20.57 -5.35 13.89
N PHE A 55 21.89 -5.53 13.89
CA PHE A 55 22.56 -6.64 14.61
C PHE A 55 22.91 -6.31 16.07
N GLY A 56 22.46 -5.17 16.56
CA GLY A 56 22.72 -4.68 17.90
C GLY A 56 22.66 -3.16 17.96
N PHE A 57 22.59 -2.61 19.17
CA PHE A 57 22.37 -1.18 19.39
C PHE A 57 23.42 -0.29 18.71
N ASN A 58 24.68 -0.73 18.67
CA ASN A 58 25.76 0.05 18.05
C ASN A 58 25.61 0.27 16.54
N TRP A 59 24.76 -0.48 15.85
CA TRP A 59 24.46 -0.24 14.42
C TRP A 59 23.70 1.07 14.20
N PHE A 60 23.01 1.61 15.22
CA PHE A 60 22.43 2.94 15.12
C PHE A 60 23.49 4.04 14.94
N ASN A 61 24.73 3.82 15.40
CA ASN A 61 25.82 4.76 15.14
C ASN A 61 26.25 4.79 13.66
N VAL A 62 25.87 3.78 12.86
CA VAL A 62 26.11 3.69 11.42
C VAL A 62 24.92 4.25 10.65
N TRP A 63 23.71 3.73 10.94
CA TRP A 63 22.47 4.13 10.25
C TRP A 63 22.00 5.53 10.64
N TYR A 64 22.47 6.05 11.78
CA TYR A 64 22.16 7.36 12.30
C TYR A 64 23.44 8.07 12.75
N THR A 65 23.32 9.05 13.64
CA THR A 65 24.46 9.82 14.15
C THR A 65 25.44 8.91 14.91
N PRO A 66 26.77 9.04 14.67
CA PRO A 66 27.42 10.01 13.79
C PRO A 66 27.57 9.57 12.32
N GLY A 67 27.43 8.28 12.01
CA GLY A 67 27.74 7.70 10.69
C GLY A 67 26.97 8.29 9.51
N VAL A 68 25.69 8.60 9.69
CA VAL A 68 24.80 9.16 8.63
C VAL A 68 25.31 10.48 8.03
N SER A 69 26.19 11.19 8.74
CA SER A 69 26.85 12.41 8.22
C SER A 69 27.65 12.15 6.94
N LYS A 70 28.27 10.97 6.79
CA LYS A 70 29.01 10.62 5.58
C LYS A 70 28.08 10.44 4.38
N ILE A 71 26.88 9.88 4.57
CA ILE A 71 25.88 9.76 3.51
C ILE A 71 25.42 11.16 3.06
N SER A 72 25.15 12.04 4.02
CA SER A 72 24.70 13.41 3.75
C SER A 72 25.74 14.23 2.96
N THR A 73 27.01 14.18 3.38
CA THR A 73 28.09 14.88 2.68
C THR A 73 28.42 14.28 1.33
N THR A 74 28.32 12.95 1.17
CA THR A 74 28.52 12.30 -0.13
C THR A 74 27.42 12.70 -1.11
N ILE A 75 26.15 12.74 -0.70
CA ILE A 75 25.05 13.18 -1.57
C ILE A 75 25.15 14.68 -1.89
N ARG A 76 25.62 15.51 -0.95
CA ARG A 76 25.89 16.94 -1.21
C ARG A 76 26.92 17.13 -2.33
N ASP A 77 27.97 16.33 -2.31
CA ASP A 77 29.09 16.45 -3.25
C ASP A 77 28.78 15.75 -4.61
N ASP A 78 27.86 14.77 -4.60
CA ASP A 78 27.31 14.09 -5.79
C ASP A 78 25.83 13.72 -5.57
N ASN A 79 24.93 14.50 -6.17
CA ASN A 79 23.49 14.31 -6.01
C ASN A 79 22.99 12.95 -6.56
N ASP A 80 23.63 12.39 -7.58
CA ASP A 80 23.20 11.12 -8.19
C ASP A 80 23.50 9.92 -7.29
N ALA A 81 24.46 10.04 -6.38
CA ALA A 81 24.73 9.05 -5.35
C ALA A 81 23.48 8.74 -4.50
N SER A 82 22.51 9.65 -4.40
CA SER A 82 21.25 9.42 -3.69
C SER A 82 20.44 8.23 -4.23
N PHE A 83 20.55 7.89 -5.51
CA PHE A 83 19.88 6.71 -6.09
C PHE A 83 20.46 5.40 -5.56
N ALA A 84 21.75 5.37 -5.23
CA ALA A 84 22.44 4.20 -4.69
C ALA A 84 22.44 4.17 -3.15
N LEU A 85 22.52 5.34 -2.50
CA LEU A 85 22.71 5.49 -1.06
C LEU A 85 21.40 5.66 -0.27
N SER A 86 20.24 5.65 -0.92
CA SER A 86 18.93 5.79 -0.27
C SER A 86 17.85 4.94 -0.93
N SER A 87 16.61 5.04 -0.45
CA SER A 87 15.45 4.41 -1.08
C SER A 87 15.06 5.04 -2.43
N ARG A 88 15.61 6.21 -2.79
CA ARG A 88 15.22 6.98 -3.99
C ARG A 88 15.22 6.16 -5.28
N GLY A 89 16.15 5.22 -5.43
CA GLY A 89 16.24 4.37 -6.62
C GLY A 89 15.04 3.43 -6.87
N ASN A 90 14.23 3.15 -5.84
CA ASN A 90 13.09 2.22 -5.93
C ASN A 90 11.80 2.80 -5.33
N MET A 91 11.79 4.06 -4.91
CA MET A 91 10.68 4.67 -4.17
C MET A 91 9.80 5.53 -5.07
N VAL A 92 8.50 5.25 -5.09
CA VAL A 92 7.48 5.98 -5.85
C VAL A 92 6.44 6.59 -4.91
N ALA A 93 6.12 7.87 -5.11
CA ALA A 93 4.94 8.48 -4.50
C ALA A 93 3.74 8.32 -5.44
N VAL A 94 2.66 7.69 -4.96
CA VAL A 94 1.39 7.60 -5.68
C VAL A 94 0.56 8.83 -5.34
N VAL A 95 0.73 9.88 -6.14
CA VAL A 95 0.13 11.20 -5.89
C VAL A 95 -1.26 11.32 -6.51
N SER A 96 -2.22 11.85 -5.76
CA SER A 96 -3.56 12.19 -6.24
C SER A 96 -4.11 13.39 -5.48
N ASP A 97 -4.99 14.17 -6.10
CA ASP A 97 -5.80 15.19 -5.40
C ASP A 97 -7.21 14.69 -5.05
N SER A 98 -7.50 13.41 -5.34
CA SER A 98 -8.78 12.74 -5.08
C SER A 98 -10.02 13.35 -5.77
N THR A 99 -9.85 14.21 -6.78
CA THR A 99 -10.97 14.83 -7.52
C THR A 99 -11.68 13.89 -8.49
N ARG A 100 -11.06 12.73 -8.80
CA ARG A 100 -11.65 11.65 -9.61
C ARG A 100 -11.17 10.27 -9.16
N VAL A 101 -11.76 9.77 -8.09
CA VAL A 101 -11.48 8.42 -7.56
C VAL A 101 -12.43 7.41 -8.20
N LEU A 102 -11.90 6.61 -9.14
CA LEU A 102 -12.68 5.59 -9.88
C LEU A 102 -13.94 6.21 -10.52
N GLY A 103 -15.10 5.57 -10.32
CA GLY A 103 -16.41 6.08 -10.72
C GLY A 103 -17.09 6.94 -9.66
N ASP A 104 -16.47 7.13 -8.49
CA ASP A 104 -17.05 7.81 -7.33
C ASP A 104 -16.82 9.34 -7.36
N GLY A 105 -16.01 9.84 -8.30
CA GLY A 105 -15.82 11.27 -8.54
C GLY A 105 -14.92 11.94 -7.50
N ASP A 106 -15.27 13.16 -7.10
CA ASP A 106 -14.56 13.91 -6.05
C ASP A 106 -14.88 13.33 -4.67
N CYS A 107 -13.88 12.73 -4.05
CA CYS A 107 -14.02 12.05 -2.76
C CYS A 107 -13.39 12.83 -1.60
N THR A 108 -13.05 14.12 -1.79
CA THR A 108 -12.23 14.94 -0.87
C THR A 108 -10.77 14.49 -0.79
N PRO A 109 -9.82 15.34 -0.33
CA PRO A 109 -8.39 15.01 -0.36
C PRO A 109 -8.03 13.64 0.25
N PRO A 110 -8.44 13.28 1.48
CA PRO A 110 -8.13 11.94 2.03
C PRO A 110 -8.95 10.80 1.41
N GLY A 111 -9.99 11.08 0.62
CA GLY A 111 -10.89 10.05 0.08
C GLY A 111 -10.24 9.07 -0.88
N GLY A 112 -9.14 9.48 -1.55
CA GLY A 112 -8.38 8.63 -2.46
C GLY A 112 -7.43 7.65 -1.76
N LEU A 113 -7.19 7.77 -0.44
CA LEU A 113 -6.15 7.01 0.27
C LEU A 113 -6.32 5.49 0.12
N GLY A 114 -7.55 4.97 0.19
CA GLY A 114 -7.82 3.55 0.00
C GLY A 114 -7.35 3.03 -1.36
N VAL A 115 -7.59 3.81 -2.42
CA VAL A 115 -7.19 3.50 -3.80
C VAL A 115 -5.69 3.67 -4.01
N MET A 116 -5.10 4.78 -3.53
CA MET A 116 -3.67 5.05 -3.72
C MET A 116 -2.79 4.09 -2.93
N GLU A 117 -3.19 3.73 -1.71
CA GLU A 117 -2.51 2.68 -0.94
C GLU A 117 -2.66 1.32 -1.62
N GLY A 118 -3.80 1.05 -2.27
CA GLY A 118 -3.98 -0.16 -3.09
C GLY A 118 -3.02 -0.22 -4.27
N LYS A 119 -2.83 0.90 -4.97
CA LYS A 119 -1.81 1.01 -6.04
C LYS A 119 -0.40 0.79 -5.51
N ALA A 120 -0.06 1.39 -4.37
CA ALA A 120 1.24 1.18 -3.73
C ALA A 120 1.48 -0.29 -3.34
N MET A 121 0.46 -0.97 -2.83
CA MET A 121 0.51 -2.40 -2.52
C MET A 121 0.77 -3.25 -3.78
N LEU A 122 0.09 -2.96 -4.88
CA LEU A 122 0.30 -3.66 -6.15
C LEU A 122 1.69 -3.39 -6.73
N MET A 123 2.19 -2.15 -6.66
CA MET A 123 3.56 -1.80 -7.05
C MET A 123 4.59 -2.65 -6.29
N LYS A 124 4.38 -2.84 -4.98
CA LYS A 124 5.27 -3.66 -4.16
C LYS A 124 5.15 -5.14 -4.45
N TYR A 125 3.92 -5.67 -4.42
CA TYR A 125 3.69 -7.11 -4.49
C TYR A 125 3.93 -7.68 -5.88
N LEU A 126 3.54 -6.96 -6.94
CA LEU A 126 3.70 -7.42 -8.33
C LEU A 126 4.97 -6.90 -9.00
N GLY A 127 5.43 -5.70 -8.63
CA GLY A 127 6.52 -5.00 -9.30
C GLY A 127 7.82 -4.90 -8.52
N GLY A 128 7.85 -5.27 -7.24
CA GLY A 128 9.02 -5.09 -6.37
C GLY A 128 9.35 -3.61 -6.06
N VAL A 129 8.45 -2.68 -6.37
CA VAL A 129 8.64 -1.23 -6.21
C VAL A 129 8.14 -0.78 -4.84
N ASP A 130 8.95 -0.01 -4.11
CA ASP A 130 8.51 0.60 -2.85
C ASP A 130 7.65 1.83 -3.15
N ALA A 131 6.45 1.91 -2.58
CA ALA A 131 5.53 2.99 -2.88
C ALA A 131 4.75 3.47 -1.66
N VAL A 132 4.43 4.76 -1.63
CA VAL A 132 3.61 5.41 -0.60
C VAL A 132 2.48 6.23 -1.22
N PRO A 133 1.27 6.21 -0.66
CA PRO A 133 0.19 7.10 -1.10
C PRO A 133 0.44 8.53 -0.61
N LEU A 134 0.17 9.52 -1.47
CA LEU A 134 0.13 10.94 -1.12
C LEU A 134 -1.14 11.54 -1.73
N CYS A 135 -2.11 11.88 -0.88
CA CYS A 135 -3.41 12.43 -1.27
C CYS A 135 -3.65 13.80 -0.61
#